data_AF-A0A7C4DJI2-F1
#
_entry.id   AF-A0A7C4DJI2-F1
#
_cell.length_a   1.000
_cell.length_b   1.000
_cell.length_c   1.000
_cell.angle_alpha   90.00
_cell.angle_beta   90.00
_cell.angle_gamma   90.00
#
_symmetry.space_group_name_H-M   'P 1'
#
loop_
_entity.id
_entity.type
_entity.pdbx_description
1 polymer ?
#
loop_
_entity_poly.entity_id
_entity_poly.type
_entity_poly.pdbx_seq_one_letter_code
_entity_poly.pdbx_strand_id
1 'polypeptide(L)'
;FIVERDRGVKVEHIFGLMGSRGGGTGRIGFHELRVPKENMVGPENGGALIFNQMMIPERMTSASGPIGGAQAALDVAAEYSTKRKAFGRPIKKFQAVSFKVAESMALLDAARGLVYAAAKTVDAGLPHRRIVSEAKKYSTEVAWQVVNNAMQIMGGIGYTDVYPIERALRDLRLAMIWTGTSEIMSNLIQHEYYEELKARPKDERRDFEKDANRADAEAEKVYE
;
A
#
# COMPACT_ATOMS: atom_id res chain seq x y z
N PHE A 1 6.59 24.25 -8.43
CA PHE A 1 6.96 24.87 -9.71
C PHE A 1 6.77 23.87 -10.83
N ILE A 2 6.39 24.33 -12.02
CA ILE A 2 6.51 23.59 -13.27
C ILE A 2 7.87 23.92 -13.87
N VAL A 3 8.71 22.92 -14.14
CA VAL A 3 10.06 23.15 -14.69
C VAL A 3 10.20 22.38 -15.99
N GLU A 4 10.40 23.12 -17.08
CA GLU A 4 10.62 22.55 -18.41
C GLU A 4 12.01 21.90 -18.48
N ARG A 5 12.10 20.73 -19.14
CA ARG A 5 13.33 19.92 -19.17
C ARG A 5 14.50 20.62 -19.85
N ASP A 6 14.23 21.37 -20.91
CA ASP A 6 15.22 22.10 -21.71
C ASP A 6 15.81 23.33 -21.01
N ARG A 7 15.25 23.77 -19.88
CA ARG A 7 15.78 24.88 -19.06
C ARG A 7 17.01 24.54 -18.23
N GLY A 8 17.70 23.45 -18.57
CA GLY A 8 18.93 23.03 -17.88
C GLY A 8 18.71 22.02 -16.75
N VAL A 9 17.57 21.32 -16.72
CA VAL A 9 17.38 20.17 -15.83
C VAL A 9 18.27 19.03 -16.32
N LYS A 10 19.24 18.63 -15.50
CA LYS A 10 20.17 17.55 -15.85
C LYS A 10 19.80 16.26 -15.13
N VAL A 11 19.79 15.16 -15.87
CA VAL A 11 19.70 13.83 -15.30
C VAL A 11 21.14 13.38 -15.00
N GLU A 12 21.51 13.46 -13.73
CA GLU A 12 22.89 13.22 -13.28
C GLU A 12 23.21 11.72 -13.15
N HIS A 13 22.20 10.92 -12.80
CA HIS A 13 22.36 9.49 -12.63
C HIS A 13 21.02 8.77 -12.80
N ILE A 14 21.01 7.63 -13.47
CA ILE A 14 19.87 6.70 -13.53
C ILE A 14 20.19 5.51 -12.65
N PHE A 15 19.36 5.24 -11.62
CA PHE A 15 19.63 4.13 -10.71
C PHE A 15 19.09 2.80 -11.26
N GLY A 16 19.84 1.73 -11.00
CA GLY A 16 19.37 0.36 -11.24
C GLY A 16 18.38 -0.09 -10.16
N LEU A 17 17.13 -0.34 -10.55
CA LEU A 17 16.10 -0.82 -9.62
C LEU A 17 16.02 -2.35 -9.58
N MET A 18 15.71 -2.88 -8.40
CA MET A 18 15.40 -4.30 -8.21
C MET A 18 14.18 -4.72 -9.03
N GLY A 19 13.06 -4.00 -8.86
CA GLY A 19 11.82 -4.14 -9.62
C GLY A 19 11.34 -2.78 -10.16
N SER A 20 10.18 -2.74 -10.81
CA SER A 20 9.62 -1.55 -11.45
C SER A 20 10.59 -0.91 -12.45
N ARG A 21 11.42 -1.75 -13.11
CA ARG A 21 12.51 -1.31 -13.99
C ARG A 21 12.04 -0.47 -15.18
N GLY A 22 10.81 -0.68 -15.66
CA GLY A 22 10.21 0.11 -16.74
C GLY A 22 9.83 1.54 -16.34
N GLY A 23 9.68 1.83 -15.05
CA GLY A 23 9.38 3.19 -14.57
C GLY A 23 10.60 4.10 -14.54
N GLY A 24 11.78 3.51 -14.34
CA GLY A 24 13.03 4.25 -14.16
C GLY A 24 13.07 5.06 -12.86
N THR A 25 14.26 5.43 -12.44
CA THR A 25 14.44 6.45 -11.40
C THR A 25 15.80 7.11 -11.61
N GLY A 26 15.90 8.39 -11.27
CA GLY A 26 17.12 9.14 -11.48
C GLY A 26 17.28 10.30 -10.53
N ARG A 27 18.55 10.66 -10.30
CA ARG A 27 18.91 11.90 -9.63
C ARG A 27 18.87 13.02 -10.65
N ILE A 28 18.05 14.03 -10.39
CA ILE A 28 17.98 15.25 -11.18
C ILE A 28 18.73 16.38 -10.48
N GLY A 29 19.53 17.12 -11.23
CA GLY A 29 20.31 18.27 -10.77
C GLY A 29 19.69 19.58 -11.27
N PHE A 30 19.66 20.58 -10.38
CA PHE A 30 19.27 21.95 -10.68
C PHE A 30 20.44 22.86 -10.31
N HIS A 31 21.08 23.50 -11.30
CA HIS A 31 22.24 24.37 -11.11
C HIS A 31 21.90 25.78 -11.58
N GLU A 32 21.74 26.71 -10.63
CA GLU A 32 21.42 28.13 -10.88
C GLU A 32 20.26 28.35 -11.88
N LEU A 33 19.29 27.42 -11.90
CA LEU A 33 18.18 27.42 -12.84
C LEU A 33 17.18 28.51 -12.47
N ARG A 34 16.84 29.37 -13.43
CA ARG A 34 15.80 30.40 -13.28
C ARG A 34 14.45 29.89 -13.77
N VAL A 35 13.47 29.86 -12.88
CA VAL A 35 12.08 29.47 -13.19
C VAL A 35 11.22 30.74 -13.28
N PRO A 36 10.44 30.93 -14.37
CA PRO A 36 9.52 32.06 -14.47
C PRO A 36 8.49 32.10 -13.35
N LYS A 37 8.02 33.29 -12.97
CA LYS A 37 7.03 33.44 -11.91
C LYS A 37 5.69 32.76 -12.27
N GLU A 38 5.31 32.77 -13.54
CA GLU A 38 4.11 32.09 -14.03
C GLU A 38 4.14 30.56 -13.86
N ASN A 39 5.33 29.97 -13.67
CA ASN A 39 5.48 28.54 -13.44
C ASN A 39 5.38 28.16 -11.95
N MET A 40 5.15 29.13 -11.04
CA MET A 40 4.86 28.85 -9.64
C MET A 40 3.46 28.23 -9.53
N VAL A 41 3.36 27.09 -8.86
CA VAL A 41 2.08 26.40 -8.64
C VAL A 41 1.57 26.83 -7.28
N GLY A 42 0.41 27.48 -7.25
CA GLY A 42 -0.16 28.06 -6.05
C GLY A 42 0.63 29.26 -5.50
N PRO A 43 0.33 29.68 -4.25
CA PRO A 43 1.00 30.81 -3.63
C PRO A 43 2.44 30.48 -3.23
N GLU A 44 3.28 31.50 -3.11
CA GLU A 44 4.61 31.38 -2.51
C GLU A 44 4.48 30.77 -1.09
N ASN A 45 5.39 29.87 -0.74
CA ASN A 45 5.35 29.05 0.48
C ASN A 45 4.17 28.04 0.58
N GLY A 46 3.35 27.88 -0.46
CA GLY A 46 2.21 26.95 -0.49
C GLY A 46 2.55 25.49 -0.82
N GLY A 47 3.82 25.15 -1.04
CA GLY A 47 4.23 23.84 -1.57
C GLY A 47 3.80 22.64 -0.73
N ALA A 48 3.82 22.76 0.61
CA ALA A 48 3.43 21.68 1.51
C ALA A 48 1.93 21.35 1.40
N LEU A 49 1.08 22.35 1.25
CA LEU A 49 -0.37 22.15 1.08
C LEU A 49 -0.68 21.40 -0.21
N ILE A 50 -0.06 21.83 -1.32
CA ILE A 50 -0.21 21.21 -2.63
C ILE A 50 0.28 19.76 -2.58
N PHE A 51 1.46 19.52 -1.98
CA PHE A 51 1.99 18.18 -1.82
C PHE A 51 1.04 17.28 -1.03
N ASN A 52 0.55 17.75 0.12
CA ASN A 52 -0.34 16.97 0.98
C ASN A 52 -1.68 16.65 0.29
N GLN A 53 -2.23 17.57 -0.49
CA GLN A 53 -3.45 17.33 -1.29
C GLN A 53 -3.21 16.23 -2.33
N MET A 54 -2.09 16.29 -3.06
CA MET A 54 -1.76 15.30 -4.10
C MET A 54 -1.40 13.92 -3.54
N MET A 55 -1.02 13.81 -2.26
CA MET A 55 -0.73 12.52 -1.64
C MET A 55 -1.95 11.61 -1.50
N ILE A 56 -3.18 12.14 -1.51
CA ILE A 56 -4.38 11.31 -1.44
C ILE A 56 -4.57 10.46 -2.70
N PRO A 57 -4.69 11.03 -3.92
CA PRO A 57 -4.82 10.23 -5.14
C PRO A 57 -3.59 9.34 -5.39
N GLU A 58 -2.40 9.81 -5.04
CA GLU A 58 -1.17 9.01 -5.14
C GLU A 58 -1.22 7.76 -4.27
N ARG A 59 -1.63 7.89 -2.99
CA ARG A 59 -1.79 6.74 -2.08
C ARG A 59 -2.89 5.79 -2.53
N MET A 60 -3.98 6.31 -3.08
CA MET A 60 -5.06 5.48 -3.64
C MET A 60 -4.59 4.66 -4.85
N THR A 61 -3.74 5.24 -5.69
CA THR A 61 -3.10 4.54 -6.81
C THR A 61 -2.13 3.47 -6.30
N SER A 62 -1.30 3.82 -5.30
CA SER A 62 -0.41 2.88 -4.62
C SER A 62 -1.13 1.77 -3.86
N ALA A 63 -2.38 1.98 -3.44
CA ALA A 63 -3.17 0.97 -2.75
C ALA A 63 -3.82 -0.01 -3.75
N SER A 64 -4.32 0.50 -4.87
CA SER A 64 -5.07 -0.30 -5.85
C SER A 64 -4.15 -1.11 -6.79
N GLY A 65 -3.08 -0.50 -7.31
CA GLY A 65 -2.19 -1.13 -8.30
C GLY A 65 -1.59 -2.46 -7.84
N PRO A 66 -0.97 -2.54 -6.65
CA PRO A 66 -0.35 -3.76 -6.13
C PRO A 66 -1.28 -4.96 -5.99
N ILE A 67 -2.56 -4.72 -5.68
CA ILE A 67 -3.58 -5.79 -5.61
C ILE A 67 -3.71 -6.49 -6.96
N GLY A 68 -3.73 -5.74 -8.07
CA GLY A 68 -3.81 -6.30 -9.41
C GLY A 68 -2.60 -7.16 -9.77
N GLY A 69 -1.40 -6.69 -9.43
CA GLY A 69 -0.16 -7.46 -9.63
C GLY A 69 -0.12 -8.76 -8.82
N ALA A 70 -0.56 -8.69 -7.56
CA ALA A 70 -0.63 -9.86 -6.68
C ALA A 70 -1.69 -10.87 -7.13
N GLN A 71 -2.86 -10.41 -7.59
CA GLN A 71 -3.89 -11.28 -8.19
C GLN A 71 -3.34 -12.03 -9.40
N ALA A 72 -2.72 -11.32 -10.34
CA ALA A 72 -2.17 -11.95 -11.54
C ALA A 72 -1.10 -13.01 -11.20
N ALA A 73 -0.23 -12.74 -10.22
CA ALA A 73 0.75 -13.72 -9.76
C ALA A 73 0.08 -14.94 -9.12
N LEU A 74 -0.95 -14.73 -8.30
CA LEU A 74 -1.71 -15.82 -7.68
C LEU A 74 -2.45 -16.68 -8.71
N ASP A 75 -3.04 -16.08 -9.74
CA ASP A 75 -3.74 -16.79 -10.82
C ASP A 75 -2.78 -17.73 -11.56
N VAL A 76 -1.60 -17.24 -11.94
CA VAL A 76 -0.55 -18.05 -12.57
C VAL A 76 -0.14 -19.22 -11.66
N ALA A 77 0.08 -18.96 -10.37
CA ALA A 77 0.47 -19.98 -9.41
C ALA A 77 -0.65 -21.01 -9.16
N ALA A 78 -1.89 -20.57 -9.03
CA ALA A 78 -3.06 -21.42 -8.85
C ALA A 78 -3.27 -22.32 -10.08
N GLU A 79 -3.17 -21.77 -11.29
CA GLU A 79 -3.26 -22.55 -12.53
C GLU A 79 -2.13 -23.57 -12.62
N TYR A 80 -0.88 -23.16 -12.36
CA TYR A 80 0.28 -24.06 -12.31
C TYR A 80 0.05 -25.22 -11.33
N SER A 81 -0.54 -24.94 -10.15
CA SER A 81 -0.82 -25.95 -9.14
C SER A 81 -1.78 -27.05 -9.61
N THR A 82 -2.62 -26.76 -10.60
CA THR A 82 -3.55 -27.73 -11.19
C THR A 82 -2.88 -28.69 -12.17
N LYS A 83 -1.75 -28.27 -12.76
CA LYS A 83 -1.01 -28.99 -13.81
C LYS A 83 0.21 -29.72 -13.23
N ARG A 84 0.95 -29.05 -12.33
CA ARG A 84 2.16 -29.60 -11.72
C ARG A 84 1.83 -30.79 -10.84
N LYS A 85 2.54 -31.91 -11.03
CA LYS A 85 2.41 -33.10 -10.20
C LYS A 85 3.60 -33.24 -9.24
N ALA A 86 3.33 -33.73 -8.04
CA ALA A 86 4.30 -34.24 -7.08
C ALA A 86 3.65 -35.41 -6.32
N PHE A 87 4.44 -36.43 -5.95
CA PHE A 87 3.94 -37.63 -5.30
C PHE A 87 2.71 -38.24 -6.02
N GLY A 88 2.79 -38.35 -7.36
CA GLY A 88 1.76 -38.99 -8.19
C GLY A 88 0.49 -38.19 -8.46
N ARG A 89 0.31 -36.97 -7.91
CA ARG A 89 -0.93 -36.18 -8.10
C ARG A 89 -0.68 -34.69 -8.28
N PRO A 90 -1.62 -33.93 -8.87
CA PRO A 90 -1.52 -32.48 -8.97
C PRO A 90 -1.30 -31.82 -7.61
N ILE A 91 -0.45 -30.80 -7.53
CA ILE A 91 -0.08 -30.19 -6.25
C ILE A 91 -1.25 -29.45 -5.59
N LYS A 92 -2.28 -29.04 -6.35
CA LYS A 92 -3.56 -28.54 -5.79
C LYS A 92 -4.29 -29.54 -4.88
N LYS A 93 -3.89 -30.81 -4.84
CA LYS A 93 -4.47 -31.83 -3.97
C LYS A 93 -3.80 -31.90 -2.59
N PHE A 94 -2.71 -31.15 -2.36
CA PHE A 94 -2.13 -31.00 -1.03
C PHE A 94 -2.74 -29.79 -0.35
N GLN A 95 -3.30 -29.99 0.85
CA GLN A 95 -4.00 -28.94 1.61
C GLN A 95 -3.13 -27.70 1.82
N ALA A 96 -1.84 -27.86 2.12
CA ALA A 96 -0.92 -26.74 2.29
C ALA A 96 -0.83 -25.81 1.07
N VAL A 97 -0.94 -26.35 -0.16
CA VAL A 97 -0.96 -25.53 -1.38
C VAL A 97 -2.32 -24.84 -1.54
N SER A 98 -3.41 -25.59 -1.35
CA SER A 98 -4.76 -25.06 -1.52
C SER A 98 -5.15 -24.02 -0.46
N PHE A 99 -4.68 -24.19 0.78
CA PHE A 99 -4.88 -23.20 1.86
C PHE A 99 -4.14 -21.90 1.56
N LYS A 100 -2.91 -21.96 1.02
CA LYS A 100 -2.22 -20.74 0.56
C LYS A 100 -3.00 -19.97 -0.50
N VAL A 101 -3.63 -20.68 -1.44
CA VAL A 101 -4.50 -20.04 -2.44
C VAL A 101 -5.73 -19.42 -1.78
N ALA A 102 -6.41 -20.17 -0.91
CA ALA A 102 -7.61 -19.69 -0.21
C ALA A 102 -7.35 -18.46 0.66
N GLU A 103 -6.30 -18.50 1.49
CA GLU A 103 -5.87 -17.37 2.33
C GLU A 103 -5.47 -16.16 1.48
N SER A 104 -4.72 -16.38 0.40
CA SER A 104 -4.29 -15.29 -0.48
C SER A 104 -5.48 -14.61 -1.17
N MET A 105 -6.48 -15.37 -1.60
CA MET A 105 -7.72 -14.80 -2.17
C MET A 105 -8.51 -13.99 -1.14
N ALA A 106 -8.70 -14.54 0.07
CA ALA A 106 -9.40 -13.82 1.14
C ALA A 106 -8.71 -12.49 1.49
N LEU A 107 -7.38 -12.48 1.56
CA LEU A 107 -6.61 -11.25 1.79
C LEU A 107 -6.78 -10.24 0.66
N LEU A 108 -6.73 -10.67 -0.61
CA LEU A 108 -6.94 -9.78 -1.76
C LEU A 108 -8.36 -9.20 -1.77
N ASP A 109 -9.38 -10.01 -1.47
CA ASP A 109 -10.76 -9.56 -1.40
C ASP A 109 -10.96 -8.53 -0.29
N ALA A 110 -10.40 -8.77 0.90
CA ALA A 110 -10.40 -7.81 2.00
C ALA A 110 -9.68 -6.51 1.63
N ALA A 111 -8.52 -6.61 0.98
CA ALA A 111 -7.76 -5.44 0.53
C ALA A 111 -8.52 -4.62 -0.51
N ARG A 112 -9.19 -5.26 -1.46
CA ARG A 112 -10.08 -4.56 -2.41
C ARG A 112 -11.22 -3.87 -1.70
N GLY A 113 -11.87 -4.55 -0.75
CA GLY A 113 -12.95 -3.96 0.04
C GLY A 113 -12.52 -2.68 0.74
N LEU A 114 -11.35 -2.70 1.41
CA LEU A 114 -10.81 -1.53 2.09
C LEU A 114 -10.44 -0.40 1.13
N VAL A 115 -9.82 -0.71 -0.01
CA VAL A 115 -9.49 0.30 -1.04
C VAL A 115 -10.75 0.94 -1.61
N TYR A 116 -11.78 0.14 -1.92
CA TYR A 116 -13.07 0.68 -2.40
C TYR A 116 -13.76 1.54 -1.35
N ALA A 117 -13.73 1.14 -0.07
CA ALA A 117 -14.28 1.94 1.02
C ALA A 117 -13.54 3.29 1.13
N ALA A 118 -12.19 3.27 1.08
CA ALA A 118 -11.40 4.49 1.09
C ALA A 118 -11.73 5.41 -0.10
N ALA A 119 -11.85 4.85 -1.31
CA ALA A 119 -12.24 5.62 -2.50
C ALA A 119 -13.60 6.29 -2.33
N LYS A 120 -14.62 5.54 -1.86
CA LYS A 120 -15.94 6.10 -1.58
C LYS A 120 -15.90 7.21 -0.53
N THR A 121 -15.10 7.07 0.51
CA THR A 121 -14.94 8.11 1.55
C THR A 121 -14.32 9.39 0.95
N VAL A 122 -13.32 9.24 0.08
CA VAL A 122 -12.70 10.37 -0.64
C VAL A 122 -13.73 11.06 -1.55
N ASP A 123 -14.44 10.29 -2.38
CA ASP A 123 -15.44 10.82 -3.33
C ASP A 123 -16.62 11.51 -2.61
N ALA A 124 -16.99 11.03 -1.43
CA ALA A 124 -18.02 11.63 -0.59
C ALA A 124 -17.57 12.91 0.13
N GLY A 125 -16.29 13.31 0.02
CA GLY A 125 -15.74 14.47 0.73
C GLY A 125 -15.66 14.30 2.25
N LEU A 126 -15.73 13.05 2.74
CA LEU A 126 -15.66 12.75 4.16
C LEU A 126 -14.20 12.75 4.65
N PRO A 127 -13.94 12.87 5.97
CA PRO A 127 -12.61 12.70 6.52
C PRO A 127 -12.01 11.35 6.12
N HIS A 128 -10.94 11.40 5.32
CA HIS A 128 -10.43 10.23 4.59
C HIS A 128 -8.96 9.91 4.86
N ARG A 129 -8.22 10.80 5.54
CA ARG A 129 -6.77 10.65 5.70
C ARG A 129 -6.37 9.37 6.42
N ARG A 130 -7.14 8.97 7.43
CA ARG A 130 -6.97 7.68 8.12
C ARG A 130 -7.20 6.49 7.18
N ILE A 131 -8.41 6.36 6.62
CA ILE A 131 -8.79 5.20 5.81
C ILE A 131 -7.96 5.05 4.52
N VAL A 132 -7.51 6.16 3.91
CA VAL A 132 -6.56 6.13 2.78
C VAL A 132 -5.20 5.56 3.19
N SER A 133 -4.73 5.93 4.39
CA SER A 133 -3.47 5.42 4.94
C SER A 133 -3.59 3.93 5.32
N GLU A 134 -4.73 3.52 5.91
CA GLU A 134 -5.07 2.12 6.18
C GLU A 134 -5.08 1.30 4.88
N ALA A 135 -5.80 1.80 3.86
CA ALA A 135 -5.91 1.14 2.56
C ALA A 135 -4.54 0.95 1.92
N LYS A 136 -3.70 2.00 1.85
CA LYS A 136 -2.35 1.89 1.28
C LYS A 136 -1.49 0.90 2.05
N LYS A 137 -1.45 0.98 3.38
CA LYS A 137 -0.64 0.06 4.18
C LYS A 137 -1.08 -1.39 3.97
N TYR A 138 -2.35 -1.67 4.24
CA TYR A 138 -2.89 -3.03 4.23
C TYR A 138 -2.78 -3.68 2.85
N SER A 139 -3.19 -2.97 1.80
CA SER A 139 -3.15 -3.53 0.43
C SER A 139 -1.74 -3.83 -0.06
N THR A 140 -0.75 -2.98 0.26
CA THR A 140 0.64 -3.20 -0.18
C THR A 140 1.32 -4.34 0.57
N GLU A 141 1.04 -4.50 1.87
CA GLU A 141 1.52 -5.63 2.68
C GLU A 141 0.86 -6.95 2.25
N VAL A 142 -0.45 -6.94 2.00
CA VAL A 142 -1.19 -8.08 1.43
C VAL A 142 -0.63 -8.47 0.07
N ALA A 143 -0.44 -7.51 -0.83
CA ALA A 143 0.08 -7.78 -2.17
C ALA A 143 1.46 -8.45 -2.12
N TRP A 144 2.33 -7.98 -1.22
CA TRP A 144 3.65 -8.58 -0.97
C TRP A 144 3.55 -10.01 -0.43
N GLN A 145 2.68 -10.26 0.55
CA GLN A 145 2.47 -11.61 1.09
C GLN A 145 1.94 -12.58 0.03
N VAL A 146 0.97 -12.13 -0.78
CA VAL A 146 0.32 -12.95 -1.81
C VAL A 146 1.28 -13.29 -2.94
N VAL A 147 2.07 -12.34 -3.43
CA VAL A 147 3.06 -12.63 -4.49
C VAL A 147 4.16 -13.58 -3.99
N ASN A 148 4.55 -13.47 -2.72
CA ASN A 148 5.48 -14.40 -2.10
C ASN A 148 4.88 -15.80 -1.97
N ASN A 149 3.60 -15.92 -1.61
CA ASN A 149 2.88 -17.19 -1.62
C ASN A 149 2.80 -17.79 -3.04
N ALA A 150 2.53 -16.98 -4.06
CA ALA A 150 2.51 -17.41 -5.45
C ALA A 150 3.85 -18.03 -5.87
N MET A 151 4.97 -17.39 -5.52
CA MET A 151 6.31 -17.94 -5.74
C MET A 151 6.50 -19.27 -5.00
N GLN A 152 6.08 -19.35 -3.74
CA GLN A 152 6.22 -20.57 -2.95
C GLN A 152 5.41 -21.75 -3.52
N ILE A 153 4.21 -21.49 -4.06
CA ILE A 153 3.37 -22.51 -4.73
C ILE A 153 4.07 -23.05 -5.98
N MET A 154 4.74 -22.18 -6.74
CA MET A 154 5.45 -22.58 -7.97
C MET A 154 6.79 -23.25 -7.68
N GLY A 155 7.39 -22.99 -6.51
CA GLY A 155 8.69 -23.53 -6.13
C GLY A 155 9.81 -22.97 -7.01
N GLY A 156 10.82 -23.81 -7.30
CA GLY A 156 12.02 -23.36 -8.02
C GLY A 156 11.75 -22.68 -9.37
N ILE A 157 10.73 -23.13 -10.13
CA ILE A 157 10.42 -22.50 -11.44
C ILE A 157 9.85 -21.08 -11.29
N GLY A 158 9.21 -20.77 -10.17
CA GLY A 158 8.74 -19.41 -9.86
C GLY A 158 9.88 -18.43 -9.52
N TYR A 159 11.07 -18.95 -9.22
CA TYR A 159 12.30 -18.16 -9.01
C TYR A 159 13.09 -17.94 -10.31
N THR A 160 12.59 -18.45 -11.44
CA THR A 160 13.16 -18.25 -12.77
C THR A 160 12.32 -17.27 -13.58
N ASP A 161 12.83 -16.82 -14.71
CA ASP A 161 12.16 -15.92 -15.66
C ASP A 161 11.20 -16.64 -16.63
N VAL A 162 11.04 -17.97 -16.49
CA VAL A 162 10.06 -18.75 -17.28
C VAL A 162 8.62 -18.34 -16.97
N TYR A 163 8.36 -17.89 -15.74
CA TYR A 163 7.07 -17.35 -15.31
C TYR A 163 7.25 -15.94 -14.74
N PRO A 164 6.22 -15.07 -14.85
CA PRO A 164 6.35 -13.67 -14.44
C PRO A 164 6.39 -13.46 -12.91
N ILE A 165 6.53 -14.52 -12.11
CA ILE A 165 6.43 -14.46 -10.65
C ILE A 165 7.63 -13.74 -10.01
N GLU A 166 8.84 -14.04 -10.45
CA GLU A 166 10.04 -13.37 -9.94
C GLU A 166 9.97 -11.86 -10.19
N ARG A 167 9.47 -11.47 -11.37
CA ARG A 167 9.24 -10.07 -11.73
C ARG A 167 8.18 -9.44 -10.85
N ALA A 168 7.01 -10.08 -10.72
CA ALA A 168 5.93 -9.56 -9.89
C ALA A 168 6.40 -9.35 -8.44
N LEU A 169 7.18 -10.27 -7.89
CA LEU A 169 7.75 -10.14 -6.55
C LEU A 169 8.67 -8.92 -6.47
N ARG A 170 9.65 -8.78 -7.38
CA ARG A 170 10.55 -7.63 -7.39
C ARG A 170 9.81 -6.30 -7.52
N ASP A 171 8.81 -6.23 -8.41
CA ASP A 171 8.05 -5.01 -8.69
C ASP A 171 7.19 -4.60 -7.47
N LEU A 172 6.50 -5.56 -6.84
CA LEU A 172 5.61 -5.29 -5.70
C LEU A 172 6.33 -4.92 -4.41
N ARG A 173 7.61 -5.29 -4.25
CA ARG A 173 8.37 -4.91 -3.04
C ARG A 173 8.43 -3.40 -2.82
N LEU A 174 8.48 -2.62 -3.90
CA LEU A 174 8.59 -1.16 -3.85
C LEU A 174 7.32 -0.51 -3.27
N ALA A 175 6.16 -1.15 -3.41
CA ALA A 175 4.86 -0.59 -3.03
C ALA A 175 4.79 -0.24 -1.53
N MET A 176 5.45 -1.02 -0.67
CA MET A 176 5.52 -0.75 0.78
C MET A 176 6.44 0.43 1.15
N ILE A 177 7.27 0.92 0.22
CA ILE A 177 8.29 1.95 0.47
C ILE A 177 7.87 3.30 -0.12
N TRP A 178 7.51 3.31 -1.40
CA TRP A 178 7.24 4.56 -2.12
C TRP A 178 5.96 5.22 -1.63
N THR A 179 5.80 6.52 -1.87
CA THR A 179 4.56 7.28 -1.55
C THR A 179 4.18 7.23 -0.05
N GLY A 180 5.21 7.08 0.81
CA GLY A 180 5.10 6.90 2.26
C GLY A 180 5.22 5.43 2.65
N THR A 181 6.17 5.11 3.53
CA THR A 181 6.40 3.72 3.97
C THR A 181 5.24 3.19 4.81
N SER A 182 5.18 1.87 5.02
CA SER A 182 4.21 1.25 5.94
C SER A 182 4.24 1.86 7.35
N GLU A 183 5.41 2.25 7.84
CA GLU A 183 5.59 2.88 9.15
C GLU A 183 5.02 4.31 9.16
N ILE A 184 5.25 5.07 8.08
CA ILE A 184 4.64 6.40 7.94
C ILE A 184 3.11 6.28 7.85
N MET A 185 2.58 5.28 7.14
CA MET A 185 1.14 5.04 7.14
C MET A 185 0.65 4.72 8.56
N SER A 186 1.39 3.92 9.32
CA SER A 186 1.05 3.61 10.72
C SER A 186 1.00 4.86 11.59
N ASN A 187 1.97 5.77 11.43
CA ASN A 187 1.99 7.05 12.12
C ASN A 187 0.75 7.90 11.77
N LEU A 188 0.39 7.98 10.49
CA LEU A 188 -0.81 8.72 10.06
C LEU A 188 -2.10 8.10 10.61
N ILE A 189 -2.23 6.78 10.55
CA ILE A 189 -3.40 6.06 11.08
C ILE A 189 -3.56 6.35 12.57
N GLN A 190 -2.48 6.23 13.33
CA GLN A 190 -2.46 6.49 14.76
C GLN A 190 -2.82 7.95 15.06
N HIS A 191 -2.15 8.91 14.41
CA HIS A 191 -2.40 10.32 14.61
C HIS A 191 -3.86 10.69 14.35
N GLU A 192 -4.40 10.32 13.20
CA GLU A 192 -5.77 10.65 12.81
C GLU A 192 -6.79 9.98 13.74
N TYR A 193 -6.56 8.74 14.18
CA TYR A 193 -7.45 8.08 15.12
C TYR A 193 -7.53 8.80 16.48
N TYR A 194 -6.41 9.29 17.02
CA TYR A 194 -6.44 10.05 18.27
C TYR A 194 -7.15 11.40 18.12
N GLU A 195 -6.99 12.08 16.98
CA GLU A 195 -7.72 13.31 16.70
C GLU A 195 -9.23 13.04 16.53
N GLU A 196 -9.62 11.99 15.80
CA GLU A 196 -11.01 11.53 15.74
C GLU A 196 -11.58 11.22 17.13
N LEU A 197 -10.80 10.58 17.99
CA LEU A 197 -11.22 10.22 19.35
C LEU A 197 -11.43 11.47 20.22
N LYS A 198 -10.56 12.48 20.11
CA LYS A 198 -10.69 13.77 20.82
C LYS A 198 -11.88 14.58 20.32
N ALA A 199 -12.16 14.53 19.03
CA ALA A 199 -13.25 15.29 18.41
C ALA A 199 -14.65 14.72 18.71
N ARG A 200 -14.75 13.44 19.10
CA ARG A 200 -16.03 12.79 19.43
C ARG A 200 -16.53 13.21 20.82
N PRO A 201 -17.75 13.76 20.94
CA PRO A 201 -18.33 14.10 22.24
C PRO A 201 -18.44 12.85 23.14
N LYS A 202 -18.07 12.98 24.42
CA LYS A 202 -18.06 11.86 25.38
C LYS A 202 -19.46 11.35 25.74
N ASP A 203 -20.45 12.21 25.62
CA ASP A 203 -21.87 11.99 25.86
C ASP A 203 -22.59 11.34 24.68
N GLU A 204 -22.05 11.47 23.46
CA GLU A 204 -22.60 10.84 22.25
C GLU A 204 -22.03 9.43 21.99
N ARG A 205 -21.03 8.99 22.77
CA ARG A 205 -20.41 7.67 22.62
C ARG A 205 -20.88 6.71 23.69
N ARG A 206 -21.04 5.44 23.31
CA ARG A 206 -21.17 4.35 24.29
C ARG A 206 -19.91 4.31 25.15
N ASP A 207 -20.11 4.30 26.46
CA ASP A 207 -19.04 4.11 27.42
C ASP A 207 -18.70 2.61 27.51
N PHE A 208 -17.79 2.16 26.65
CA PHE A 208 -17.36 0.74 26.62
C PHE A 208 -16.69 0.29 27.92
N GLU A 209 -16.16 1.20 28.75
CA GLU A 209 -15.63 0.80 30.05
C GLU A 209 -16.73 0.28 30.97
N LYS A 210 -17.94 0.89 30.91
CA LYS A 210 -19.10 0.46 31.69
C LYS A 210 -19.69 -0.88 31.26
N ASP A 211 -19.28 -1.41 30.10
CA ASP A 211 -19.63 -2.76 29.70
C ASP A 211 -18.89 -3.83 30.54
N ALA A 212 -17.84 -3.44 31.28
CA ALA A 212 -17.12 -4.35 32.17
C ALA A 212 -17.88 -4.57 33.49
N ASN A 213 -17.96 -5.82 33.94
CA ASN A 213 -18.63 -6.19 35.21
C ASN A 213 -18.06 -5.50 36.47
N ARG A 214 -16.82 -5.00 36.41
CA ARG A 214 -16.13 -4.29 37.50
C ARG A 214 -15.64 -2.92 37.05
N ALA A 215 -16.42 -2.25 36.22
CA ALA A 215 -16.08 -0.92 35.70
C ALA A 215 -15.90 0.14 36.80
N ASP A 216 -16.46 -0.12 37.98
CA ASP A 216 -16.42 0.68 39.20
C ASP A 216 -15.12 0.49 40.03
N ALA A 217 -14.27 -0.48 39.69
CA ALA A 217 -12.99 -0.71 40.36
C ALA A 217 -11.94 0.35 39.97
N GLU A 218 -12.20 1.63 40.29
CA GLU A 218 -11.37 2.78 39.88
C GLU A 218 -9.92 2.69 40.35
N ALA A 219 -9.65 2.03 41.49
CA ALA A 219 -8.28 1.81 41.98
C ALA A 219 -7.41 0.96 41.04
N GLU A 220 -8.03 0.15 40.17
CA GLU A 220 -7.33 -0.67 39.17
C GLU A 220 -7.10 0.09 37.84
N LYS A 221 -7.71 1.27 37.67
CA LYS A 221 -7.51 2.12 36.50
C LYS A 221 -6.31 3.03 36.72
N VAL A 222 -5.13 2.49 36.48
CA VAL A 222 -3.84 3.18 36.69
C VAL A 222 -3.49 4.04 35.47
N TYR A 223 -3.37 5.35 35.70
CA TYR A 223 -3.04 6.35 34.67
C TYR A 223 -1.68 7.04 34.89
N GLU A 224 -1.03 6.75 36.02
CA GLU A 224 0.26 7.27 36.46
C GLU A 224 1.16 6.13 36.96
#